data_AF-A0A4R5FG36-F1
#
_entry.id   AF-A0A4R5FG36-F1
#
_cell.length_a   1.000
_cell.length_b   1.000
_cell.length_c   1.000
_cell.angle_alpha   90.00
_cell.angle_beta   90.00
_cell.angle_gamma   90.00
#
_symmetry.space_group_name_H-M   'P 1'
#
loop_
_entity.id
_entity.type
_entity.pdbx_description
1 polymer ?
#
loop_
_entity_poly.entity_id
_entity_poly.type
_entity_poly.pdbx_seq_one_letter_code
_entity_poly.pdbx_strand_id
1 'polypeptide(L)'
;MTENKNLNLYPIDYPFETLIQRTNTNPPKLVLDPEFQRKYKWDKDGFERASKFIESCLMRIPLPACYFAENDKGNHLVIDGVQRITTIKRFFNDEFKLEGLSVFKELEGKLFSELGDYKNELENTTIRCIILRKENPKELIQEIFARLNQGAVQLTSQEIRHAIYPGTLDNLLIELSNIPFIIDFGNGVSGKKEKDGRETNEMILRYFAMQSDLSNYEDKLSKYLDKYILLNQNIAEEQINILREDFLRTLNKCMMTFDDNPFVDTTKTKERQSLVYYDLLMWSFRNLSEEFVIAKKIEISEKFKELCQDENFTKTLSGGLQQKSSILRRRKLWIEKLESING
;
A
#
# COMPACT_ATOMS: atom_id res chain seq x y z
N MET A 1 -1.25 14.84 -29.89
CA MET A 1 -1.87 13.53 -30.18
C MET A 1 -3.03 13.39 -29.21
N THR A 2 -4.25 13.17 -29.69
CA THR A 2 -5.42 12.92 -28.83
C THR A 2 -5.18 11.64 -28.04
N GLU A 3 -4.96 11.74 -26.73
CA GLU A 3 -4.95 10.58 -25.83
C GLU A 3 -6.25 9.80 -26.03
N ASN A 4 -6.13 8.53 -26.38
CA ASN A 4 -7.27 7.66 -26.60
C ASN A 4 -8.01 7.49 -25.26
N LYS A 5 -9.20 8.07 -25.15
CA LYS A 5 -10.03 8.04 -23.95
C LYS A 5 -10.78 6.70 -23.76
N ASN A 6 -10.67 5.80 -24.73
CA ASN A 6 -11.32 4.50 -24.70
C ASN A 6 -10.41 3.44 -24.08
N LEU A 7 -10.99 2.57 -23.27
CA LEU A 7 -10.28 1.44 -22.68
C LEU A 7 -10.11 0.30 -23.69
N ASN A 8 -8.91 -0.26 -23.75
CA ASN A 8 -8.64 -1.55 -24.34
C ASN A 8 -8.95 -2.66 -23.31
N LEU A 9 -10.14 -3.25 -23.42
CA LEU A 9 -10.61 -4.29 -22.52
C LEU A 9 -10.65 -5.64 -23.24
N TYR A 10 -10.26 -6.70 -22.54
CA TYR A 10 -10.37 -8.07 -23.02
C TYR A 10 -11.24 -8.89 -22.07
N PRO A 11 -12.53 -9.10 -22.40
CA PRO A 11 -13.42 -9.93 -21.62
C PRO A 11 -13.15 -11.41 -21.88
N ILE A 12 -13.06 -12.20 -20.82
CA ILE A 12 -12.88 -13.66 -20.87
C ILE A 12 -13.68 -14.32 -19.75
N ASP A 13 -14.26 -15.48 -20.00
CA ASP A 13 -14.87 -16.31 -18.96
C ASP A 13 -13.86 -17.39 -18.57
N TYR A 14 -13.40 -17.36 -17.32
CA TYR A 14 -12.52 -18.41 -16.82
C TYR A 14 -13.32 -19.42 -15.99
N PRO A 15 -13.13 -20.73 -16.23
CA PRO A 15 -13.48 -21.77 -15.27
C PRO A 15 -12.74 -21.53 -13.95
N PHE A 16 -13.38 -21.84 -12.83
CA PHE A 16 -12.80 -21.72 -11.50
C PHE A 16 -11.49 -22.50 -11.39
N GLU A 17 -11.45 -23.73 -11.90
CA GLU A 17 -10.23 -24.53 -11.91
C GLU A 17 -9.06 -23.79 -12.59
N THR A 18 -9.30 -23.18 -13.75
CA THR A 18 -8.27 -22.41 -14.47
C THR A 18 -7.83 -21.17 -13.69
N LEU A 19 -8.75 -20.45 -13.04
CA LEU A 19 -8.39 -19.31 -12.19
C LEU A 19 -7.46 -19.76 -11.07
N ILE A 20 -7.83 -20.82 -10.35
CA ILE A 20 -7.05 -21.31 -9.21
C ILE A 20 -5.68 -21.79 -9.66
N GLN A 21 -5.60 -22.56 -10.75
CA GLN A 21 -4.32 -22.96 -11.36
C GLN A 21 -3.43 -21.75 -11.65
N ARG A 22 -3.97 -20.67 -12.23
CA ARG A 22 -3.21 -19.43 -12.50
C ARG A 22 -2.71 -18.73 -11.23
N THR A 23 -3.41 -18.86 -10.10
CA THR A 23 -2.92 -18.32 -8.81
C THR A 23 -1.83 -19.17 -8.16
N ASN A 24 -1.72 -20.44 -8.54
CA ASN A 24 -0.81 -21.41 -7.93
C ASN A 24 0.49 -21.61 -8.72
N THR A 25 0.66 -20.99 -9.89
CA THR A 25 1.92 -21.05 -10.64
C THR A 25 3.04 -20.32 -9.90
N ASN A 26 4.30 -20.68 -10.18
CA ASN A 26 5.47 -19.99 -9.65
C ASN A 26 6.36 -19.46 -10.79
N PRO A 27 6.39 -18.15 -11.08
CA PRO A 27 5.63 -17.08 -10.43
C PRO A 27 4.12 -17.12 -10.77
N PRO A 28 3.24 -16.51 -9.96
CA PRO A 28 1.80 -16.50 -10.19
C PRO A 28 1.41 -15.73 -11.47
N LYS A 29 0.57 -16.34 -12.31
CA LYS A 29 -0.02 -15.73 -13.51
C LYS A 29 -1.28 -14.92 -13.20
N LEU A 30 -1.92 -15.20 -12.07
CA LEU A 30 -2.98 -14.40 -11.47
C LEU A 30 -2.55 -14.02 -10.05
N VAL A 31 -2.10 -12.79 -9.88
CA VAL A 31 -1.61 -12.25 -8.63
C VAL A 31 -2.80 -11.81 -7.79
N LEU A 32 -3.03 -12.54 -6.71
CA LEU A 32 -3.87 -12.10 -5.61
C LEU A 32 -2.94 -11.34 -4.68
N ASP A 33 -3.07 -10.01 -4.65
CA ASP A 33 -2.23 -9.18 -3.80
C ASP A 33 -2.38 -9.62 -2.32
N PRO A 34 -1.28 -9.98 -1.64
CA PRO A 34 -1.31 -10.43 -0.25
C PRO A 34 -1.96 -9.44 0.73
N GLU A 35 -1.96 -8.13 0.45
CA GLU A 35 -2.65 -7.15 1.31
C GLU A 35 -4.16 -7.10 1.04
N PHE A 36 -4.59 -7.27 -0.21
CA PHE A 36 -6.02 -7.44 -0.51
C PHE A 36 -6.57 -8.73 0.11
N GLN A 37 -5.73 -9.76 0.21
CA GLN A 37 -6.03 -10.99 0.96
C GLN A 37 -6.05 -10.78 2.48
N ARG A 38 -5.16 -9.96 3.05
CA ARG A 38 -5.23 -9.57 4.47
C ARG A 38 -6.52 -8.81 4.81
N LYS A 39 -7.08 -8.09 3.82
CA LYS A 39 -8.41 -7.47 3.89
C LYS A 39 -9.54 -8.43 3.50
N TYR A 40 -9.32 -9.75 3.44
CA TYR A 40 -10.40 -10.72 3.34
C TYR A 40 -11.32 -10.53 4.55
N LYS A 41 -12.58 -10.21 4.28
CA LYS A 41 -13.56 -9.85 5.33
C LYS A 41 -14.69 -10.87 5.44
N TRP A 42 -14.69 -11.86 4.56
CA TRP A 42 -15.76 -12.85 4.49
C TRP A 42 -15.61 -13.97 5.52
N ASP A 43 -14.53 -13.99 6.31
CA ASP A 43 -14.29 -14.92 7.43
C ASP A 43 -14.33 -14.27 8.82
N LYS A 44 -14.59 -12.95 8.92
CA LYS A 44 -14.51 -12.22 10.21
C LYS A 44 -15.48 -12.75 11.27
N ASP A 45 -16.64 -13.25 10.85
CA ASP A 45 -17.71 -13.74 11.70
C ASP A 45 -18.11 -15.18 11.30
N GLY A 46 -17.12 -16.00 10.88
CA GLY A 46 -17.35 -17.33 10.30
C GLY A 46 -17.36 -17.32 8.78
N PHE A 47 -17.60 -18.48 8.17
CA PHE A 47 -17.60 -18.71 6.73
C PHE A 47 -18.97 -18.56 6.06
N GLU A 48 -20.04 -18.20 6.77
CA GLU A 48 -21.38 -18.09 6.17
C GLU A 48 -21.42 -17.28 4.87
N ARG A 49 -20.72 -16.14 4.80
CA ARG A 49 -20.71 -15.31 3.60
C ARG A 49 -19.98 -15.99 2.44
N ALA A 50 -18.89 -16.67 2.74
CA ALA A 50 -18.14 -17.47 1.78
C ALA A 50 -18.99 -18.67 1.29
N SER A 51 -19.67 -19.35 2.21
CA SER A 51 -20.57 -20.48 1.95
C SER A 51 -21.77 -20.07 1.10
N LYS A 52 -22.43 -18.93 1.39
CA LYS A 52 -23.51 -18.37 0.55
C LYS A 52 -23.04 -18.05 -0.87
N PHE A 53 -21.79 -17.64 -1.05
CA PHE A 53 -21.22 -17.45 -2.37
C PHE A 53 -21.01 -18.79 -3.10
N ILE A 54 -20.48 -19.82 -2.43
CA ILE A 54 -20.36 -21.17 -3.01
C ILE A 54 -21.74 -21.73 -3.36
N GLU A 55 -22.73 -21.57 -2.47
CA GLU A 55 -24.13 -21.95 -2.70
C GLU A 55 -24.69 -21.26 -3.96
N SER A 56 -24.44 -19.95 -4.10
CA SER A 56 -24.86 -19.19 -5.29
C SER A 56 -24.22 -19.72 -6.58
N CYS A 57 -22.97 -20.20 -6.52
CA CYS A 57 -22.29 -20.80 -7.67
C CYS A 57 -22.96 -22.13 -8.07
N LEU A 58 -23.25 -23.00 -7.10
CA LEU A 58 -23.97 -24.26 -7.33
C LEU A 58 -25.39 -24.04 -7.87
N MET A 59 -26.06 -22.98 -7.40
CA MET A 59 -27.35 -22.53 -7.93
C MET A 59 -27.29 -21.91 -9.33
N ARG A 60 -26.08 -21.73 -9.89
CA ARG A 60 -25.83 -21.09 -11.19
C ARG A 60 -26.36 -19.66 -11.25
N ILE A 61 -26.33 -18.95 -10.12
CA ILE A 61 -26.68 -17.53 -10.04
C ILE A 61 -25.60 -16.71 -10.76
N PRO A 62 -25.96 -15.75 -11.64
CA PRO A 62 -24.99 -14.90 -12.32
C PRO A 62 -24.06 -14.17 -11.34
N LEU A 63 -22.76 -14.36 -11.51
CA LEU A 63 -21.73 -13.75 -10.67
C LEU A 63 -21.30 -12.38 -11.24
N PRO A 64 -21.07 -11.36 -10.39
CA PRO A 64 -20.49 -10.11 -10.85
C PRO A 64 -19.10 -10.32 -11.44
N ALA A 65 -18.78 -9.59 -12.51
CA ALA A 65 -17.50 -9.70 -13.18
C ALA A 65 -16.32 -9.32 -12.27
N CYS A 66 -15.19 -10.00 -12.44
CA CYS A 66 -13.90 -9.62 -11.87
C CYS A 66 -13.14 -8.71 -12.83
N TYR A 67 -12.31 -7.81 -12.30
CA TYR A 67 -11.48 -6.91 -13.09
C TYR A 67 -10.01 -7.16 -12.81
N PHE A 68 -9.21 -7.31 -13.86
CA PHE A 68 -7.78 -7.59 -13.78
C PHE A 68 -6.95 -6.53 -14.50
N ALA A 69 -5.80 -6.15 -13.96
CA ALA A 69 -4.80 -5.35 -14.67
C ALA A 69 -3.74 -6.27 -15.27
N GLU A 70 -3.47 -6.16 -16.57
CA GLU A 70 -2.37 -6.85 -17.22
C GLU A 70 -1.06 -6.07 -17.03
N ASN A 71 0.01 -6.78 -16.62
CA ASN A 71 1.35 -6.20 -16.55
C ASN A 71 2.17 -6.49 -17.82
N ASP A 72 3.38 -5.94 -17.91
CA ASP A 72 4.21 -6.06 -19.11
C ASP A 72 4.60 -7.50 -19.46
N LYS A 73 4.63 -8.38 -18.45
CA LYS A 73 4.91 -9.83 -18.58
C LYS A 73 3.67 -10.66 -18.95
N GLY A 74 2.48 -10.04 -19.09
CA GLY A 74 1.23 -10.73 -19.38
C GLY A 74 0.60 -11.44 -18.18
N ASN A 75 1.10 -11.18 -16.96
CA ASN A 75 0.45 -11.64 -15.74
C ASN A 75 -0.69 -10.68 -15.38
N HIS A 76 -1.67 -11.21 -14.66
CA HIS A 76 -2.86 -10.46 -14.26
C HIS A 76 -2.84 -10.18 -12.77
N LEU A 77 -3.02 -8.92 -12.39
CA LEU A 77 -3.27 -8.52 -11.01
C LEU A 77 -4.77 -8.33 -10.79
N VAL A 78 -5.31 -8.92 -9.72
CA VAL A 78 -6.73 -8.77 -9.38
C VAL A 78 -7.00 -7.38 -8.81
N ILE A 79 -7.89 -6.64 -9.47
CA ILE A 79 -8.34 -5.30 -9.07
C ILE A 79 -9.66 -5.41 -8.30
N ASP A 80 -10.61 -6.16 -8.85
CA ASP A 80 -11.91 -6.44 -8.24
C ASP A 80 -12.20 -7.94 -8.23
N GLY A 81 -12.91 -8.37 -7.19
CA GLY A 81 -13.30 -9.76 -6.99
C GLY A 81 -12.26 -10.60 -6.23
N VAL A 82 -11.30 -9.96 -5.56
CA VAL A 82 -10.33 -10.65 -4.70
C VAL A 82 -10.99 -11.54 -3.66
N GLN A 83 -12.11 -11.11 -3.07
CA GLN A 83 -12.86 -11.91 -2.09
C GLN A 83 -13.40 -13.18 -2.75
N ARG A 84 -14.07 -13.06 -3.90
CA ARG A 84 -14.63 -14.21 -4.66
C ARG A 84 -13.54 -15.21 -5.02
N ILE A 85 -12.45 -14.76 -5.63
CA ILE A 85 -11.35 -15.64 -6.08
C ILE A 85 -10.65 -16.28 -4.87
N THR A 86 -10.45 -15.53 -3.79
CA THR A 86 -9.88 -16.05 -2.55
C THR A 86 -10.81 -17.09 -1.92
N THR A 87 -12.12 -16.85 -1.85
CA THR A 87 -13.10 -17.84 -1.38
C THR A 87 -13.03 -19.14 -2.17
N ILE A 88 -13.02 -19.07 -3.50
CA ILE A 88 -12.90 -20.25 -4.38
C ILE A 88 -11.60 -20.99 -4.08
N LYS A 89 -10.47 -20.27 -4.02
CA LYS A 89 -9.15 -20.84 -3.74
C LYS A 89 -9.13 -21.58 -2.41
N ARG A 90 -9.57 -20.91 -1.35
CA ARG A 90 -9.56 -21.46 0.02
C ARG A 90 -10.47 -22.68 0.13
N PHE A 91 -11.66 -22.61 -0.48
CA PHE A 91 -12.58 -23.74 -0.48
C PHE A 91 -12.02 -24.94 -1.24
N PHE A 92 -11.44 -24.73 -2.43
CA PHE A 92 -10.82 -25.78 -3.24
C PHE A 92 -9.63 -26.45 -2.54
N ASN A 93 -9.02 -25.77 -1.58
CA ASN A 93 -7.94 -26.27 -0.73
C ASN A 93 -8.43 -26.86 0.60
N ASP A 94 -9.74 -27.08 0.77
CA ASP A 94 -10.36 -27.60 1.99
C ASP A 94 -10.08 -26.75 3.25
N GLU A 95 -9.85 -25.44 3.10
CA GLU A 95 -9.52 -24.55 4.23
C GLU A 95 -10.73 -24.18 5.10
N PHE A 96 -11.96 -24.43 4.63
CA PHE A 96 -13.17 -24.22 5.40
C PHE A 96 -14.32 -25.13 4.97
N LYS A 97 -15.25 -25.35 5.89
CA LYS A 97 -16.47 -26.13 5.68
C LYS A 97 -17.64 -25.22 5.35
N LEU A 98 -18.54 -25.68 4.49
CA LEU A 98 -19.76 -24.93 4.19
C LEU A 98 -20.64 -24.80 5.44
N GLU A 99 -21.19 -23.60 5.64
CA GLU A 99 -22.06 -23.30 6.78
C GLU A 99 -23.16 -22.31 6.39
N GLY A 100 -24.32 -22.40 7.04
CA GLY A 100 -25.43 -21.49 6.83
C GLY A 100 -26.09 -21.63 5.45
N LEU A 101 -26.06 -22.83 4.88
CA LEU A 101 -26.69 -23.14 3.59
C LEU A 101 -28.21 -23.16 3.71
N SER A 102 -28.89 -22.66 2.69
CA SER A 102 -30.34 -22.51 2.66
C SER A 102 -31.03 -23.48 1.68
N VAL A 103 -30.37 -23.77 0.57
CA VAL A 103 -30.85 -24.58 -0.55
C VAL A 103 -30.17 -25.95 -0.52
N PHE A 104 -28.85 -26.00 -0.45
CA PHE A 104 -28.07 -27.24 -0.49
C PHE A 104 -27.73 -27.75 0.91
N LYS A 105 -28.75 -28.00 1.74
CA LYS A 105 -28.57 -28.39 3.15
C LYS A 105 -27.80 -29.69 3.34
N GLU A 106 -27.81 -30.58 2.35
CA GLU A 106 -27.03 -31.82 2.33
C GLU A 106 -25.52 -31.61 2.18
N LEU A 107 -25.09 -30.38 1.86
CA LEU A 107 -23.68 -29.99 1.77
C LEU A 107 -23.19 -29.24 3.01
N GLU A 108 -24.07 -28.98 3.98
CA GLU A 108 -23.71 -28.32 5.24
C GLU A 108 -22.61 -29.12 5.96
N GLY A 109 -21.57 -28.42 6.42
CA GLY A 109 -20.43 -28.99 7.12
C GLY A 109 -19.42 -29.74 6.23
N LYS A 110 -19.60 -29.75 4.91
CA LYS A 110 -18.69 -30.42 3.97
C LYS A 110 -17.55 -29.52 3.51
N LEU A 111 -16.39 -30.14 3.34
CA LEU A 111 -15.23 -29.65 2.61
C LEU A 111 -15.42 -29.83 1.09
N PHE A 112 -14.57 -29.19 0.28
CA PHE A 112 -14.62 -29.35 -1.18
C PHE A 112 -14.34 -30.79 -1.61
N SER A 113 -13.39 -31.47 -0.94
CA SER A 113 -13.11 -32.90 -1.18
C SER A 113 -14.29 -33.83 -0.90
N GLU A 114 -15.29 -33.38 -0.15
CA GLU A 114 -16.45 -34.17 0.31
C GLU A 114 -17.71 -33.93 -0.55
N LEU A 115 -17.62 -33.12 -1.61
CA LEU A 115 -18.77 -32.70 -2.42
C LEU A 115 -19.27 -33.71 -3.46
N GLY A 116 -18.52 -34.78 -3.74
CA GLY A 116 -18.90 -35.75 -4.79
C GLY A 116 -19.02 -35.06 -6.15
N ASP A 117 -20.13 -35.28 -6.85
CA ASP A 117 -20.34 -34.76 -8.21
C ASP A 117 -20.38 -33.23 -8.29
N TYR A 118 -20.79 -32.54 -7.22
CA TYR A 118 -20.80 -31.07 -7.15
C TYR A 118 -19.41 -30.45 -7.27
N LYS A 119 -18.35 -31.24 -7.03
CA LYS A 119 -16.97 -30.81 -7.23
C LYS A 119 -16.72 -30.41 -8.70
N ASN A 120 -17.08 -31.31 -9.61
CA ASN A 120 -16.92 -31.09 -11.06
C ASN A 120 -17.77 -29.90 -11.52
N GLU A 121 -18.96 -29.70 -10.94
CA GLU A 121 -19.80 -28.54 -11.25
C GLU A 121 -19.13 -27.23 -10.85
N LEU A 122 -18.54 -27.16 -9.66
CA LEU A 122 -17.81 -25.97 -9.19
C LEU A 122 -16.56 -25.70 -10.01
N GLU A 123 -15.76 -26.72 -10.32
CA GLU A 123 -14.53 -26.59 -11.13
C GLU A 123 -14.82 -25.99 -12.52
N ASN A 124 -15.93 -26.43 -13.14
CA ASN A 124 -16.40 -25.96 -14.44
C ASN A 124 -17.20 -24.65 -14.39
N THR A 125 -17.59 -24.16 -13.20
CA THR A 125 -18.29 -22.89 -13.07
C THR A 125 -17.39 -21.76 -13.56
N THR A 126 -17.92 -20.89 -14.43
CA THR A 126 -17.16 -19.79 -15.01
C THR A 126 -17.52 -18.44 -14.39
N ILE A 127 -16.55 -17.55 -14.27
CA ILE A 127 -16.76 -16.14 -13.92
C ILE A 127 -16.19 -15.22 -14.98
N ARG A 128 -16.97 -14.19 -15.33
CA ARG A 128 -16.57 -13.14 -16.25
C ARG A 128 -15.41 -12.36 -15.66
N CYS A 129 -14.32 -12.28 -16.40
CA CYS A 129 -13.12 -11.52 -16.08
C CYS A 129 -12.89 -10.47 -17.17
N ILE A 130 -12.78 -9.20 -16.76
CA ILE A 130 -12.49 -8.08 -17.66
C ILE A 130 -11.03 -7.68 -17.45
N ILE A 131 -10.19 -7.96 -18.44
CA ILE A 131 -8.77 -7.64 -18.40
C ILE A 131 -8.56 -6.23 -18.97
N LEU A 132 -8.07 -5.32 -18.15
CA LEU A 132 -7.52 -4.03 -18.56
C LEU A 132 -6.13 -4.32 -19.15
N ARG A 133 -6.04 -4.24 -20.48
CA ARG A 133 -4.82 -4.53 -21.22
C ARG A 133 -3.71 -3.55 -20.87
N LYS A 134 -2.45 -4.00 -20.95
CA LYS A 134 -1.28 -3.19 -20.57
C LYS A 134 -1.10 -1.92 -21.41
N GLU A 135 -1.69 -1.87 -22.61
CA GLU A 135 -1.60 -0.70 -23.50
C GLU A 135 -2.50 0.47 -23.05
N ASN A 136 -3.35 0.27 -22.04
CA ASN A 136 -4.14 1.36 -21.47
C ASN A 136 -3.23 2.38 -20.75
N PRO A 137 -3.50 3.69 -20.90
CA PRO A 137 -2.83 4.72 -20.11
C PRO A 137 -2.98 4.44 -18.60
N LYS A 138 -1.90 4.59 -17.84
CA LYS A 138 -1.87 4.25 -16.41
C LYS A 138 -2.85 5.11 -15.61
N GLU A 139 -3.01 6.36 -15.99
CA GLU A 139 -3.97 7.31 -15.42
C GLU A 139 -5.41 6.84 -15.60
N LEU A 140 -5.72 6.26 -16.76
CA LEU A 140 -7.05 5.71 -17.06
C LEU A 140 -7.30 4.43 -16.25
N ILE A 141 -6.28 3.59 -16.09
CA ILE A 141 -6.34 2.44 -15.18
C ILE A 141 -6.62 2.92 -13.75
N GLN A 142 -5.89 3.92 -13.23
CA GLN A 142 -6.15 4.49 -11.90
C GLN A 142 -7.60 4.99 -11.74
N GLU A 143 -8.14 5.68 -12.75
CA GLU A 143 -9.51 6.17 -12.71
C GLU A 143 -10.53 5.02 -12.62
N ILE A 144 -10.28 3.90 -13.32
CA ILE A 144 -11.12 2.71 -13.24
C ILE A 144 -11.03 2.05 -11.86
N PHE A 145 -9.84 1.95 -11.28
CA PHE A 145 -9.68 1.51 -9.89
C PHE A 145 -10.53 2.38 -8.96
N ALA A 146 -10.44 3.71 -9.08
CA ALA A 146 -11.18 4.65 -8.25
C ALA A 146 -12.71 4.48 -8.40
N ARG A 147 -13.21 4.20 -9.61
CA ARG A 147 -14.65 4.00 -9.88
C ARG A 147 -15.16 2.65 -9.38
N LEU A 148 -14.43 1.56 -9.62
CA LEU A 148 -14.80 0.21 -9.16
C LEU A 148 -14.82 0.12 -7.63
N ASN A 149 -13.89 0.83 -6.97
CA ASN A 149 -13.76 0.84 -5.52
C ASN A 149 -14.86 1.60 -4.76
N GLN A 150 -15.77 2.32 -5.44
CA GLN A 150 -16.85 3.08 -4.78
C GLN A 150 -17.90 2.19 -4.09
N GLY A 151 -17.98 0.89 -4.44
CA GLY A 151 -18.93 -0.07 -3.84
C GLY A 151 -18.30 -1.21 -3.02
N ALA A 152 -16.97 -1.26 -2.87
CA ALA A 152 -16.23 -2.37 -2.27
C ALA A 152 -15.19 -1.88 -1.24
N VAL A 153 -14.29 -2.78 -0.78
CA VAL A 153 -13.15 -2.37 0.05
C VAL A 153 -12.27 -1.40 -0.75
N GLN A 154 -12.24 -0.14 -0.33
CA GLN A 154 -11.51 0.92 -1.03
C GLN A 154 -10.01 0.69 -0.94
N LEU A 155 -9.35 0.63 -2.10
CA LEU A 155 -7.90 0.60 -2.17
C LEU A 155 -7.30 1.99 -1.89
N THR A 156 -6.20 2.03 -1.14
CA THR A 156 -5.40 3.23 -0.91
C THR A 156 -4.67 3.63 -2.19
N SER A 157 -4.26 4.90 -2.29
CA SER A 157 -3.47 5.36 -3.44
C SER A 157 -2.18 4.56 -3.62
N GLN A 158 -1.55 4.12 -2.53
CA GLN A 158 -0.33 3.31 -2.59
C GLN A 158 -0.59 1.88 -3.07
N GLU A 159 -1.73 1.28 -2.71
CA GLU A 159 -2.16 0.00 -3.26
C GLU A 159 -2.34 0.07 -4.78
N ILE A 160 -2.90 1.17 -5.28
CA ILE A 160 -3.05 1.40 -6.71
C ILE A 160 -1.68 1.59 -7.38
N ARG A 161 -0.74 2.32 -6.75
CA ARG A 161 0.62 2.49 -7.31
C ARG A 161 1.37 1.17 -7.45
N HIS A 162 1.36 0.35 -6.41
CA HIS A 162 1.98 -0.98 -6.43
C HIS A 162 1.44 -1.82 -7.60
N ALA A 163 0.13 -1.74 -7.83
CA ALA A 163 -0.55 -2.46 -8.88
C ALA A 163 -0.15 -2.05 -10.30
N ILE A 164 -0.02 -0.74 -10.55
CA ILE A 164 0.13 -0.20 -11.90
C ILE A 164 1.58 0.12 -12.27
N TYR A 165 2.46 0.32 -11.28
CA TYR A 165 3.87 0.65 -11.43
C TYR A 165 4.81 -0.41 -10.81
N PRO A 166 4.66 -1.72 -11.14
CA PRO A 166 5.58 -2.72 -10.64
C PRO A 166 6.98 -2.47 -11.20
N GLY A 167 8.02 -2.57 -10.38
CA GLY A 167 9.38 -2.27 -10.82
C GLY A 167 10.40 -2.30 -9.68
N THR A 168 11.64 -1.93 -10.00
CA THR A 168 12.75 -1.98 -9.04
C THR A 168 12.56 -1.02 -7.86
N LEU A 169 12.00 0.18 -8.11
CA LEU A 169 11.68 1.10 -7.02
C LEU A 169 10.56 0.56 -6.13
N ASP A 170 9.48 0.01 -6.70
CA ASP A 170 8.39 -0.58 -5.94
C ASP A 170 8.87 -1.74 -5.06
N ASN A 171 9.75 -2.60 -5.58
CA ASN A 171 10.41 -3.64 -4.80
C ASN A 171 11.23 -3.07 -3.63
N LEU A 172 11.97 -1.97 -3.86
CA LEU A 172 12.72 -1.29 -2.80
C LEU A 172 11.79 -0.73 -1.72
N LEU A 173 10.63 -0.17 -2.09
CA LEU A 173 9.65 0.31 -1.10
C LEU A 173 9.18 -0.83 -0.19
N ILE A 174 8.86 -1.99 -0.77
CA ILE A 174 8.45 -3.19 -0.02
C ILE A 174 9.58 -3.72 0.86
N GLU A 175 10.81 -3.71 0.35
CA GLU A 175 11.98 -4.13 1.13
C GLU A 175 12.14 -3.25 2.38
N LEU A 176 12.18 -1.93 2.19
CA LEU A 176 12.37 -0.95 3.27
C LEU A 176 11.17 -0.90 4.22
N SER A 177 9.96 -1.25 3.77
CA SER A 177 8.78 -1.29 4.64
C SER A 177 8.83 -2.41 5.66
N ASN A 178 9.66 -3.43 5.43
CA ASN A 178 9.84 -4.55 6.35
C ASN A 178 10.85 -4.27 7.47
N ILE A 179 11.45 -3.08 7.51
CA ILE A 179 12.31 -2.67 8.62
C ILE A 179 11.46 -2.61 9.90
N PRO A 180 11.86 -3.25 11.02
CA PRO A 180 11.03 -3.33 12.24
C PRO A 180 10.49 -1.98 12.72
N PHE A 181 11.36 -0.96 12.79
CA PHE A 181 10.95 0.40 13.16
C PHE A 181 9.87 0.99 12.23
N ILE A 182 9.96 0.69 10.93
CA ILE A 182 9.02 1.20 9.93
C ILE A 182 7.67 0.47 10.04
N ILE A 183 7.69 -0.85 10.23
CA ILE A 183 6.48 -1.67 10.49
C ILE A 183 5.71 -1.11 11.69
N ASP A 184 6.44 -0.74 12.76
CA ASP A 184 5.84 -0.29 14.01
C ASP A 184 5.49 1.21 14.05
N PHE A 185 5.75 1.94 12.96
CA PHE A 185 5.57 3.39 12.90
C PHE A 185 4.13 3.81 13.21
N GLY A 186 3.96 4.62 14.26
CA GLY A 186 2.68 5.17 14.69
C GLY A 186 1.82 4.25 15.56
N ASN A 187 2.30 3.04 15.91
CA ASN A 187 1.54 2.11 16.75
C ASN A 187 1.51 2.49 18.23
N GLY A 188 2.46 3.31 18.72
CA GLY A 188 2.52 3.75 20.12
C GLY A 188 2.71 2.61 21.13
N VAL A 189 3.04 2.94 22.38
CA VAL A 189 3.27 1.94 23.46
C VAL A 189 1.98 1.21 23.88
N SER A 190 0.81 1.72 23.46
CA SER A 190 -0.50 1.19 23.83
C SER A 190 -1.42 1.06 22.62
N GLY A 191 -1.39 -0.13 22.01
CA GLY A 191 -2.51 -0.64 21.23
C GLY A 191 -2.26 -0.72 19.73
N LYS A 192 -2.10 -1.98 19.29
CA LYS A 192 -2.30 -2.44 17.92
C LYS A 192 -3.56 -1.82 17.31
N LYS A 193 -3.43 -0.71 16.60
CA LYS A 193 -4.24 -0.54 15.39
C LYS A 193 -3.50 -1.34 14.34
N GLU A 194 -4.16 -2.34 13.76
CA GLU A 194 -3.74 -2.89 12.47
C GLU A 194 -3.78 -1.72 11.48
N LYS A 195 -2.64 -1.04 11.33
CA LYS A 195 -2.43 -0.14 10.22
C LYS A 195 -2.10 -0.98 9.00
N ASP A 196 -2.63 -0.54 7.88
CA ASP A 196 -2.38 -1.12 6.57
C ASP A 196 -0.88 -1.03 6.28
N GLY A 197 -0.23 -2.14 5.95
CA GLY A 197 1.22 -2.20 5.74
C GLY A 197 1.72 -1.27 4.63
N ARG A 198 0.81 -0.73 3.81
CA ARG A 198 1.12 0.24 2.75
C ARG A 198 1.12 1.71 3.16
N GLU A 199 0.70 2.06 4.38
CA GLU A 199 1.00 3.40 4.92
C GLU A 199 2.51 3.63 4.99
N THR A 200 3.29 2.57 5.25
CA THR A 200 4.75 2.64 5.33
C THR A 200 5.41 2.69 3.94
N ASN A 201 4.88 1.97 2.94
CA ASN A 201 5.32 2.10 1.55
C ASN A 201 5.17 3.54 1.03
N GLU A 202 4.02 4.18 1.31
CA GLU A 202 3.83 5.58 0.94
C GLU A 202 4.79 6.49 1.72
N MET A 203 5.01 6.23 3.01
CA MET A 203 5.97 6.96 3.84
C MET A 203 7.39 6.92 3.25
N ILE A 204 7.86 5.75 2.80
CA ILE A 204 9.17 5.60 2.15
C ILE A 204 9.19 6.30 0.79
N LEU A 205 8.11 6.19 0.00
CA LEU A 205 7.99 6.90 -1.28
C LEU A 205 8.02 8.42 -1.10
N ARG A 206 7.40 8.95 -0.03
CA ARG A 206 7.47 10.37 0.34
C ARG A 206 8.90 10.78 0.62
N TYR A 207 9.67 9.97 1.35
CA TYR A 207 11.09 10.24 1.57
C TYR A 207 11.79 10.45 0.24
N PHE A 208 11.69 9.52 -0.72
CA PHE A 208 12.40 9.66 -1.99
C PHE A 208 11.90 10.85 -2.84
N ALA A 209 10.58 11.04 -2.93
CA ALA A 209 9.97 12.04 -3.80
C ALA A 209 10.14 13.47 -3.29
N MET A 210 10.19 13.66 -1.97
CA MET A 210 10.13 14.99 -1.34
C MET A 210 11.49 15.57 -1.00
N GLN A 211 12.61 15.03 -1.49
CA GLN A 211 13.94 15.56 -1.15
C GLN A 211 14.29 16.90 -1.84
N SER A 212 13.59 17.25 -2.92
CA SER A 212 13.83 18.48 -3.67
C SER A 212 13.24 19.73 -3.01
N ASP A 213 13.39 20.86 -3.68
CA ASP A 213 12.77 22.14 -3.36
C ASP A 213 11.23 22.16 -3.50
N LEU A 214 10.63 21.05 -3.94
CA LEU A 214 9.20 20.92 -4.22
C LEU A 214 8.70 21.94 -5.27
N SER A 215 9.57 22.41 -6.17
CA SER A 215 9.22 23.33 -7.27
C SER A 215 8.01 22.82 -8.06
N ASN A 216 8.03 21.55 -8.45
CA ASN A 216 6.98 20.87 -9.22
C ASN A 216 5.84 20.27 -8.37
N TYR A 217 5.73 20.62 -7.09
CA TYR A 217 4.67 20.12 -6.21
C TYR A 217 3.48 21.09 -6.16
N GLU A 218 2.32 20.63 -6.65
CA GLU A 218 1.08 21.42 -6.77
C GLU A 218 0.03 21.04 -5.70
N ASP A 219 0.45 20.81 -4.46
CA ASP A 219 -0.43 20.46 -3.32
C ASP A 219 -1.29 19.20 -3.49
N LYS A 220 -0.97 18.37 -4.49
CA LYS A 220 -1.62 17.09 -4.77
C LYS A 220 -0.61 15.97 -4.55
N LEU A 221 -0.42 15.57 -3.29
CA LEU A 221 0.53 14.54 -2.91
C LEU A 221 0.40 13.28 -3.76
N SER A 222 -0.83 12.77 -3.93
CA SER A 222 -1.02 11.52 -4.68
C SER A 222 -0.43 11.61 -6.08
N LYS A 223 -0.74 12.69 -6.82
CA LYS A 223 -0.23 12.90 -8.18
C LYS A 223 1.28 13.08 -8.21
N TYR A 224 1.83 13.74 -7.20
CA TYR A 224 3.28 13.95 -7.10
C TYR A 224 4.02 12.63 -6.89
N LEU A 225 3.51 11.77 -6.00
CA LEU A 225 4.06 10.44 -5.79
C LEU A 225 3.87 9.52 -7.00
N ASP A 226 2.71 9.60 -7.68
CA ASP A 226 2.45 8.86 -8.93
C ASP A 226 3.47 9.21 -10.02
N LYS A 227 3.76 10.52 -10.19
CA LYS A 227 4.78 10.99 -11.13
C LYS A 227 6.17 10.50 -10.75
N TYR A 228 6.51 10.54 -9.46
CA TYR A 228 7.82 10.09 -8.99
C TYR A 228 8.03 8.60 -9.26
N ILE A 229 7.08 7.75 -8.86
CA ILE A 229 7.21 6.29 -9.06
C ILE A 229 7.21 5.92 -10.54
N LEU A 230 6.42 6.60 -11.39
CA LEU A 230 6.43 6.38 -12.83
C LEU A 230 7.80 6.69 -13.46
N LEU A 231 8.39 7.86 -13.15
CA LEU A 231 9.70 8.25 -13.69
C LEU A 231 10.84 7.35 -13.21
N ASN A 232 10.65 6.70 -12.08
CA ASN A 232 11.64 5.90 -11.37
C ASN A 232 11.25 4.41 -11.31
N GLN A 233 10.32 3.96 -12.15
CA GLN A 233 9.74 2.62 -12.03
C GLN A 233 10.80 1.52 -12.19
N ASN A 234 11.66 1.65 -13.20
CA ASN A 234 12.67 0.66 -13.57
C ASN A 234 14.08 1.26 -13.55
N ILE A 235 14.49 1.76 -12.39
CA ILE A 235 15.86 2.25 -12.17
C ILE A 235 16.84 1.07 -12.11
N ALA A 236 18.07 1.28 -12.58
CA ALA A 236 19.16 0.30 -12.50
C ALA A 236 19.51 -0.08 -11.04
N GLU A 237 19.93 -1.33 -10.84
CA GLU A 237 20.21 -1.90 -9.52
C GLU A 237 21.23 -1.09 -8.71
N GLU A 238 22.27 -0.55 -9.36
CA GLU A 238 23.26 0.31 -8.71
C GLU A 238 22.62 1.55 -8.07
N GLN A 239 21.72 2.22 -8.79
CA GLN A 239 21.03 3.39 -8.29
C GLN A 239 19.98 3.03 -7.23
N ILE A 240 19.40 1.83 -7.28
CA ILE A 240 18.55 1.28 -6.21
C ILE A 240 19.37 1.06 -4.93
N ASN A 241 20.58 0.51 -5.03
CA ASN A 241 21.49 0.37 -3.89
C ASN A 241 21.84 1.73 -3.28
N ILE A 242 22.11 2.75 -4.10
CA ILE A 242 22.34 4.12 -3.62
C ILE A 242 21.13 4.65 -2.84
N LEU A 243 19.91 4.48 -3.37
CA LEU A 243 18.69 4.92 -2.70
C LEU A 243 18.45 4.19 -1.38
N ARG A 244 18.71 2.88 -1.35
CA ARG A 244 18.61 2.04 -0.15
C ARG A 244 19.54 2.54 0.95
N GLU A 245 20.83 2.65 0.65
CA GLU A 245 21.84 3.10 1.62
C GLU A 245 21.56 4.52 2.10
N ASP A 246 21.13 5.41 1.21
CA ASP A 246 20.77 6.79 1.57
C ASP A 246 19.60 6.85 2.55
N PHE A 247 18.55 6.05 2.31
CA PHE A 247 17.42 5.92 3.23
C PHE A 247 17.86 5.37 4.59
N LEU A 248 18.56 4.24 4.60
CA LEU A 248 18.98 3.55 5.82
C LEU A 248 19.89 4.43 6.68
N ARG A 249 20.89 5.06 6.05
CA ARG A 249 21.79 6.00 6.72
C ARG A 249 21.04 7.20 7.29
N THR A 250 20.08 7.74 6.54
CA THR A 250 19.29 8.89 7.01
C THR A 250 18.43 8.51 8.22
N LEU A 251 17.74 7.36 8.14
CA LEU A 251 16.95 6.82 9.24
C LEU A 251 17.81 6.57 10.48
N ASN A 252 18.98 5.95 10.30
CA ASN A 252 19.92 5.70 11.39
C ASN A 252 20.36 6.98 12.10
N LYS A 253 20.68 8.05 11.35
CA LYS A 253 20.99 9.36 11.94
C LYS A 253 19.83 9.87 12.81
N CYS A 254 18.58 9.75 12.35
CA CYS A 254 17.42 10.12 13.17
C CYS A 254 17.30 9.25 14.43
N MET A 255 17.41 7.93 14.32
CA MET A 255 17.34 7.00 15.45
C MET A 255 18.40 7.34 16.51
N MET A 256 19.64 7.55 16.08
CA MET A 256 20.75 7.92 16.96
C MET A 256 20.52 9.23 17.70
N THR A 257 19.97 10.25 17.03
CA THR A 257 19.73 11.56 17.67
C THR A 257 18.64 11.51 18.72
N PHE A 258 17.59 10.73 18.48
CA PHE A 258 16.37 10.72 19.30
C PHE A 258 16.20 9.44 20.13
N ASP A 259 17.31 8.78 20.50
CA ASP A 259 17.35 7.61 21.40
C ASP A 259 16.34 6.52 20.99
N ASP A 260 16.37 6.14 19.71
CA ASP A 260 15.48 5.15 19.08
C ASP A 260 13.98 5.50 19.07
N ASN A 261 13.60 6.73 19.45
CA ASN A 261 12.22 7.23 19.40
C ASN A 261 12.09 8.52 18.56
N PRO A 262 12.56 8.56 17.30
CA PRO A 262 12.42 9.75 16.46
C PRO A 262 10.97 9.99 16.01
N PHE A 263 10.76 11.16 15.42
CA PHE A 263 9.49 11.57 14.81
C PHE A 263 8.35 11.74 15.82
N VAL A 264 8.67 12.05 17.08
CA VAL A 264 7.75 12.24 18.19
C VAL A 264 7.95 13.63 18.80
N ASP A 265 6.86 14.29 19.14
CA ASP A 265 6.88 15.51 19.94
C ASP A 265 6.78 15.16 21.42
N THR A 266 7.93 15.10 22.09
CA THR A 266 8.06 14.74 23.52
C THR A 266 7.59 15.86 24.46
N THR A 267 7.13 16.99 23.94
CA THR A 267 6.60 18.09 24.76
C THR A 267 5.12 17.90 25.09
N LYS A 268 4.47 16.96 24.39
CA LYS A 268 3.06 16.61 24.59
C LYS A 268 2.89 15.50 25.59
N THR A 269 1.79 15.56 26.34
CA THR A 269 1.37 14.50 27.28
C THR A 269 1.13 13.15 26.62
N LYS A 270 0.78 13.15 25.33
CA LYS A 270 0.58 11.95 24.52
C LYS A 270 1.56 11.90 23.37
N GLU A 271 2.67 11.23 23.60
CA GLU A 271 3.70 10.97 22.62
C GLU A 271 3.18 10.04 21.51
N ARG A 272 3.22 10.52 20.28
CA ARG A 272 2.84 9.77 19.08
C ARG A 272 3.73 10.16 17.91
N GLN A 273 4.15 9.15 17.16
CA GLN A 273 4.85 9.37 15.90
C GLN A 273 3.94 10.04 14.87
N SER A 274 4.50 10.92 14.05
CA SER A 274 3.77 11.68 13.05
C SER A 274 4.52 11.73 11.73
N LEU A 275 3.79 11.54 10.62
CA LEU A 275 4.34 11.70 9.27
C LEU A 275 4.90 13.10 9.02
N VAL A 276 4.38 14.13 9.70
CA VAL A 276 4.92 15.50 9.58
C VAL A 276 6.34 15.58 10.12
N TYR A 277 6.59 14.96 11.27
CA TYR A 277 7.92 14.94 11.89
C TYR A 277 8.86 14.03 11.10
N TYR A 278 8.35 12.89 10.59
CA TYR A 278 9.05 12.03 9.66
C TYR A 278 9.54 12.80 8.42
N ASP A 279 8.63 13.46 7.68
CA ASP A 279 8.97 14.18 6.45
C ASP A 279 10.02 15.28 6.71
N LEU A 280 9.92 15.98 7.83
CA LEU A 280 10.83 17.08 8.18
C LEU A 280 12.22 16.59 8.57
N LEU A 281 12.27 15.61 9.48
CA LEU A 281 13.53 15.10 10.02
C LEU A 281 14.26 14.26 8.96
N MET A 282 13.58 13.35 8.25
CA MET A 282 14.22 12.58 7.19
C MET A 282 14.71 13.45 6.03
N TRP A 283 14.01 14.54 5.68
CA TRP A 283 14.49 15.50 4.69
C TRP A 283 15.76 16.23 5.15
N SER A 284 15.76 16.76 6.37
CA SER A 284 16.89 17.56 6.87
C SER A 284 18.12 16.69 7.17
N PHE A 285 17.91 15.54 7.81
CA PHE A 285 18.99 14.65 8.23
C PHE A 285 19.73 14.04 7.06
N ARG A 286 19.10 13.90 5.88
CA ARG A 286 19.74 13.38 4.67
C ARG A 286 21.09 14.05 4.40
N ASN A 287 21.13 15.39 4.52
CA ASN A 287 22.29 16.21 4.19
C ASN A 287 23.22 16.51 5.40
N LEU A 288 22.85 16.11 6.62
CA LEU A 288 23.72 16.25 7.79
C LEU A 288 24.80 15.15 7.77
N SER A 289 26.05 15.50 8.08
CA SER A 289 27.12 14.50 8.24
C SER A 289 26.93 13.70 9.53
N GLU A 290 27.39 12.46 9.56
CA GLU A 290 27.29 11.61 10.75
C GLU A 290 28.08 12.20 11.93
N GLU A 291 29.25 12.78 11.65
CA GLU A 291 30.10 13.43 12.65
C GLU A 291 29.38 14.60 13.32
N PHE A 292 28.69 15.43 12.52
CA PHE A 292 27.90 16.54 13.05
C PHE A 292 26.74 16.01 13.91
N VAL A 293 26.00 15.01 13.42
CA VAL A 293 24.87 14.43 14.14
C VAL A 293 25.30 13.83 15.48
N ILE A 294 26.43 13.13 15.53
CA ILE A 294 26.99 12.56 16.76
C ILE A 294 27.44 13.67 17.72
N ALA A 295 28.23 14.62 17.22
CA ALA A 295 28.79 15.69 18.04
C ALA A 295 27.71 16.62 18.61
N LYS A 296 26.64 16.85 17.86
CA LYS A 296 25.57 17.81 18.17
C LYS A 296 24.24 17.17 18.56
N LYS A 297 24.24 15.87 18.88
CA LYS A 297 23.03 15.09 19.20
C LYS A 297 22.12 15.80 20.22
N ILE A 298 22.70 16.27 21.33
CA ILE A 298 21.93 16.89 22.41
C ILE A 298 21.34 18.22 21.94
N GLU A 299 22.14 19.09 21.33
CA GLU A 299 21.65 20.39 20.85
C GLU A 299 20.57 20.23 19.77
N ILE A 300 20.73 19.28 18.83
CA ILE A 300 19.72 19.00 17.80
C ILE A 300 18.39 18.57 18.43
N SER A 301 18.45 17.66 19.41
CA SER A 301 17.25 17.16 20.12
C SER A 301 16.56 18.28 20.92
N GLU A 302 17.32 19.17 21.55
CA GLU A 302 16.76 20.35 22.24
C GLU A 302 16.14 21.34 21.25
N LYS A 303 16.80 21.64 20.13
CA LYS A 303 16.26 22.50 19.09
C LYS A 303 14.99 21.96 18.47
N PHE A 304 14.86 20.64 18.35
CA PHE A 304 13.62 20.03 17.88
C PHE A 304 12.48 20.20 18.91
N LYS A 305 12.77 20.08 20.21
CA LYS A 305 11.78 20.37 21.27
C LYS A 305 11.35 21.84 21.25
N GLU A 306 12.29 22.77 21.08
CA GLU A 306 11.98 24.19 20.91
C GLU A 306 11.07 24.42 19.68
N LEU A 307 11.37 23.78 18.55
CA LEU A 307 10.55 23.87 17.33
C LEU A 307 9.13 23.38 17.59
N CYS A 308 8.96 22.26 18.29
CA CYS A 308 7.64 21.71 18.63
C CYS A 308 6.80 22.66 19.51
N GLN A 309 7.44 23.54 20.28
CA GLN A 309 6.79 24.56 21.12
C GLN A 309 6.55 25.89 20.39
N ASP A 310 7.14 26.09 19.20
CA ASP A 310 6.98 27.32 18.43
C ASP A 310 5.55 27.44 17.88
N GLU A 311 4.87 28.55 18.19
CA GLU A 311 3.52 28.84 17.68
C GLU A 311 3.45 28.86 16.14
N ASN A 312 4.49 29.35 15.47
CA ASN A 312 4.56 29.40 14.02
C ASN A 312 4.67 27.99 13.43
N PHE A 313 5.33 27.08 14.12
CA PHE A 313 5.43 25.69 13.71
C PHE A 313 4.14 24.94 14.01
N THR A 314 3.59 25.05 15.22
CA THR A 314 2.34 24.37 15.62
C THR A 314 1.15 24.74 14.74
N LYS A 315 1.06 26.01 14.28
CA LYS A 315 0.05 26.44 13.28
C LYS A 315 0.11 25.66 11.97
N THR A 316 1.26 25.11 11.59
CA THR A 316 1.41 24.26 10.39
C THR A 316 1.00 22.80 10.60
N LEU A 317 0.71 22.40 11.85
CA LEU A 317 0.29 21.05 12.21
C LEU A 317 -1.25 20.89 12.18
N SER A 318 -1.98 21.96 11.90
CA SER A 318 -3.45 21.97 11.85
C SER A 318 -3.95 22.43 10.48
N GLY A 319 -4.65 21.55 9.76
CA GLY A 319 -5.14 21.83 8.41
C GLY A 319 -4.01 21.95 7.38
N GLY A 320 -4.28 21.55 6.12
CA GLY A 320 -3.31 21.74 5.03
C GLY A 320 -1.92 21.11 5.28
N LEU A 321 -1.84 20.00 6.00
CA LEU A 321 -0.58 19.35 6.39
C LEU A 321 0.34 19.04 5.20
N GLN A 322 -0.27 18.76 4.04
CA GLN A 322 0.42 18.40 2.81
C GLN A 322 0.56 19.59 1.86
N GLN A 323 0.13 20.81 2.22
CA GLN A 323 0.34 21.99 1.38
C GLN A 323 1.82 22.33 1.34
N LYS A 324 2.31 22.70 0.15
CA LYS A 324 3.66 23.15 -0.13
C LYS A 324 4.06 24.30 0.77
N SER A 325 3.17 25.28 0.97
CA SER A 325 3.38 26.40 1.89
C SER A 325 3.66 25.93 3.32
N SER A 326 2.87 24.99 3.85
CA SER A 326 3.06 24.40 5.18
C SER A 326 4.37 23.62 5.27
N ILE A 327 4.68 22.79 4.27
CA ILE A 327 5.93 22.01 4.22
C ILE A 327 7.14 22.94 4.22
N LEU A 328 7.18 23.92 3.32
CA LEU A 328 8.29 24.86 3.20
C LEU A 328 8.44 25.73 4.45
N ARG A 329 7.34 26.14 5.10
CA ARG A 329 7.39 26.87 6.37
C ARG A 329 8.01 26.03 7.48
N ARG A 330 7.64 24.76 7.61
CA ARG A 330 8.26 23.84 8.59
C ARG A 330 9.75 23.66 8.34
N ARG A 331 10.14 23.48 7.07
CA ARG A 331 11.55 23.36 6.66
C ARG A 331 12.33 24.61 7.03
N LYS A 332 11.81 25.80 6.72
CA LYS A 332 12.44 27.07 7.04
C LYS A 332 12.68 27.22 8.55
N LEU A 333 11.63 27.07 9.36
CA LEU A 333 11.73 27.17 10.82
C LEU A 333 12.73 26.16 11.40
N TRP A 334 12.76 24.95 10.85
CA TRP A 334 13.70 23.92 11.30
C TRP A 334 15.16 24.23 10.93
N ILE A 335 15.41 24.70 9.71
CA ILE A 335 16.75 25.12 9.28
C ILE A 335 17.28 26.27 10.13
N GLU A 336 16.44 27.28 10.43
CA GLU A 336 16.83 28.40 11.32
C GLU A 336 17.27 27.89 12.71
N LYS A 337 16.61 26.85 13.24
CA LYS A 337 16.99 26.21 14.49
C LYS A 337 18.30 25.43 14.38
N LEU A 338 18.50 24.68 13.29
CA LEU A 338 19.74 23.93 13.06
C LEU A 338 20.96 24.84 12.85
N GLU A 339 20.81 25.92 12.09
CA GLU A 339 21.88 26.89 11.84
C GLU A 339 22.37 27.55 13.14
N SER A 340 21.48 27.74 14.12
CA SER A 340 21.84 28.27 15.44
C SER A 340 22.77 27.37 16.27
N ILE A 341 22.92 26.10 15.91
CA ILE A 341 23.84 25.15 16.58
C ILE A 341 25.30 25.39 16.15
N ASN A 342 25.50 25.96 14.95
CA ASN A 342 26.81 26.26 14.36
C ASN A 342 27.32 27.68 14.67
N GLY A 343 26.70 28.38 15.64
CA GLY A 343 27.06 29.74 16.04
C GLY A 343 28.54 29.94 16.33
#